data_AF-A0A8S3WYM4-F1
#
_entry.id   AF-A0A8S3WYM4-F1
#
_cell.length_a   1.000
_cell.length_b   1.000
_cell.length_c   1.000
_cell.angle_alpha   90.00
_cell.angle_beta   90.00
_cell.angle_gamma   90.00
#
_symmetry.space_group_name_H-M   'P 1'
#
loop_
_entity.id
_entity.type
_entity.pdbx_description
1 polymer ?
#
loop_
_entity_poly.entity_id
_entity_poly.type
_entity_poly.pdbx_seq_one_letter_code
_entity_poly.pdbx_strand_id
1 'polypeptide(L)' 'MVPHTIVPIIGDGACLLFRAIAYIIYYDTQVVAREIREEIVDHVMEQWDDFSIMSYDRNGNNFNTSADYYPKIP' A
#
# COMPACT_ATOMS: atom_id res chain seq x y z
N MET A 1 -7.49 16.56 25.39
CA MET A 1 -7.22 15.21 24.88
C MET A 1 -8.35 14.84 23.95
N VAL A 2 -8.05 14.39 22.73
CA VAL A 2 -9.06 13.83 21.82
C VAL A 2 -9.26 12.36 22.24
N PRO A 3 -10.49 11.87 22.45
CA PRO A 3 -10.73 10.46 22.72
C PRO A 3 -10.26 9.61 21.54
N HIS A 4 -9.54 8.52 21.81
CA HIS A 4 -9.11 7.56 20.80
C HIS A 4 -9.67 6.17 21.13
N THR A 5 -10.15 5.47 20.10
CA THR A 5 -10.60 4.07 20.19
C THR A 5 -9.56 3.19 19.52
N ILE A 6 -9.12 2.14 20.22
CA ILE A 6 -8.22 1.13 19.64
C ILE A 6 -9.07 0.08 18.94
N VAL A 7 -8.81 -0.12 17.65
CA VAL A 7 -9.50 -1.13 16.83
C VAL A 7 -8.51 -2.24 16.46
N PRO A 8 -8.82 -3.51 16.73
CA PRO A 8 -8.00 -4.64 16.28
C PRO A 8 -8.00 -4.78 14.74
N ILE A 9 -6.80 -4.82 14.16
CA ILE A 9 -6.57 -5.13 12.74
C ILE A 9 -5.91 -6.50 12.62
N ILE A 10 -6.23 -7.27 11.58
CA ILE A 10 -5.62 -8.59 11.33
C ILE A 10 -4.11 -8.40 11.14
N GLY A 11 -3.30 -9.04 11.99
CA GLY A 11 -1.84 -8.91 12.03
C GLY A 11 -1.12 -9.76 10.99
N ASP A 12 -1.34 -9.52 9.71
CA ASP A 12 -0.60 -10.13 8.60
C ASP A 12 0.33 -9.13 7.90
N GLY A 13 1.00 -9.53 6.81
CA GLY A 13 1.88 -8.66 6.03
C GLY A 13 1.18 -7.46 5.36
N ALA A 14 -0.16 -7.37 5.41
CA ALA A 14 -0.95 -6.26 4.90
C ALA A 14 -1.52 -5.36 6.01
N CYS A 15 -1.23 -5.67 7.29
CA CYS A 15 -1.87 -5.04 8.45
C CYS A 15 -1.65 -3.51 8.54
N LEU A 16 -0.45 -3.06 8.21
CA LEU A 16 0.03 -1.72 8.60
C LEU A 16 -0.57 -0.62 7.74
N LEU A 17 -0.53 -0.79 6.41
CA LEU A 17 -1.05 0.21 5.48
C LEU A 17 -2.43 -0.20 4.95
N PHE A 18 -2.53 -1.40 4.35
CA PHE A 18 -3.70 -1.74 3.54
C PHE A 18 -4.95 -2.07 4.36
N ARG A 19 -4.83 -2.87 5.43
CA ARG A 19 -5.98 -3.23 6.27
C ARG A 19 -6.46 -2.08 7.14
N ALA A 20 -5.53 -1.25 7.64
CA ALA A 20 -5.87 -0.05 8.39
C ALA A 20 -6.58 1.00 7.51
N ILE A 21 -6.08 1.23 6.28
CA ILE A 21 -6.75 2.11 5.31
C ILE A 21 -8.12 1.55 4.91
N ALA A 22 -8.23 0.23 4.67
CA ALA A 22 -9.50 -0.42 4.37
C ALA A 22 -10.55 -0.14 5.46
N TYR A 23 -10.14 -0.28 6.72
CA TYR A 23 -11.01 -0.03 7.87
C TYR A 23 -11.49 1.42 7.93
N ILE A 24 -10.59 2.38 7.69
CA ILE A 24 -10.88 3.82 7.76
C ILE A 24 -11.79 4.27 6.60
N ILE A 25 -11.51 3.82 5.37
CA ILE A 25 -12.23 4.27 4.18
C ILE A 25 -13.59 3.59 4.07
N TYR A 26 -13.67 2.29 4.35
CA TYR A 26 -14.85 1.48 4.07
C TYR A 26 -15.67 1.10 5.32
N TYR A 27 -15.39 1.71 6.47
CA TYR A 27 -16.15 1.55 7.72
C TYR A 27 -16.37 0.09 8.13
N ASP A 28 -15.42 -0.46 8.89
CA ASP A 28 -15.51 -1.79 9.53
C ASP A 28 -15.22 -3.01 8.65
N THR A 29 -14.65 -2.80 7.45
CA THR A 29 -14.14 -3.90 6.60
C THR A 29 -12.63 -3.83 6.38
N GLN A 30 -11.98 -5.00 6.46
CA GLN A 30 -10.56 -5.19 6.14
C GLN A 30 -10.35 -6.05 4.88
N VAL A 31 -11.44 -6.46 4.23
CA VAL A 31 -11.44 -7.43 3.12
C VAL A 31 -10.91 -6.80 1.84
N VAL A 32 -11.12 -5.49 1.67
CA VAL A 32 -10.73 -4.73 0.47
C VAL A 32 -9.25 -4.30 0.45
N ALA A 33 -8.44 -4.82 1.37
CA ALA A 33 -7.02 -4.44 1.49
C ALA A 33 -6.21 -4.77 0.22
N ARG A 34 -6.62 -5.79 -0.54
CA ARG A 34 -5.96 -6.15 -1.79
C ARG A 34 -6.27 -5.15 -2.90
N GLU A 35 -7.53 -4.78 -3.06
CA GLU A 35 -7.96 -3.78 -4.04
C GLU A 35 -7.30 -2.42 -3.75
N ILE A 36 -7.25 -2.00 -2.48
CA ILE A 36 -6.55 -0.78 -2.07
C ILE A 36 -5.06 -0.85 -2.41
N ARG A 37 -4.42 -2.00 -2.21
CA ARG A 37 -3.03 -2.18 -2.60
C ARG A 37 -2.86 -2.04 -4.11
N GLU A 38 -3.73 -2.65 -4.90
CA GLU A 38 -3.69 -2.58 -6.36
C GLU A 38 -3.85 -1.13 -6.82
N GLU A 39 -4.81 -0.36 -6.29
CA GLU A 39 -4.98 1.06 -6.61
C GLU A 39 -3.78 1.93 -6.22
N ILE A 40 -3.21 1.72 -5.02
CA ILE A 40 -2.02 2.46 -4.58
C ILE A 40 -0.83 2.16 -5.49
N VAL A 41 -0.62 0.88 -5.83
CA VAL A 41 0.49 0.48 -6.70
C VAL A 41 0.30 1.04 -8.10
N ASP A 42 -0.91 0.99 -8.65
CA ASP A 42 -1.21 1.57 -9.95
C ASP A 42 -0.95 3.08 -9.96
N HIS A 43 -1.38 3.81 -8.93
CA HIS A 43 -1.10 5.24 -8.80
C HIS A 43 0.41 5.54 -8.73
N VAL A 44 1.18 4.76 -7.97
CA VAL A 44 2.64 4.88 -7.88
C VAL A 44 3.31 4.62 -9.23
N MET A 45 2.83 3.62 -9.98
CA MET A 45 3.35 3.31 -11.31
C MET A 45 3.01 4.40 -12.34
N GLU A 46 1.84 5.02 -12.25
CA GLU A 46 1.41 6.11 -13.13
C GLU A 46 2.17 7.41 -12.86
N GLN A 47 2.48 7.70 -11.59
CA GLN A 47 3.23 8.89 -11.16
C GLN A 47 4.68 8.55 -10.83
N TRP A 48 5.30 7.71 -11.68
CA TRP A 48 6.61 7.13 -11.39
C TRP A 48 7.71 8.17 -11.12
N ASP A 49 7.72 9.28 -11.85
CA ASP A 49 8.75 10.32 -11.68
C ASP A 49 8.76 10.89 -10.25
N ASP A 50 7.59 11.00 -9.62
CA ASP A 50 7.45 11.53 -8.25
C ASP A 50 7.79 10.48 -7.19
N PHE A 51 7.45 9.21 -7.44
CA PHE A 51 7.55 8.14 -6.44
C PHE A 51 8.80 7.25 -6.57
N SER A 52 9.50 7.28 -7.70
CA SER A 52 10.67 6.43 -7.98
C SER A 52 11.75 6.49 -6.89
N ILE A 53 11.96 7.66 -6.28
CA ILE A 53 12.93 7.85 -5.20
C ILE A 53 12.56 7.14 -3.89
N MET A 54 11.27 6.86 -3.68
CA MET A 54 10.75 6.16 -2.50
C MET A 54 10.53 4.66 -2.77
N SER A 55 10.73 4.23 -4.02
CA SER A 55 10.53 2.86 -4.48
C SER A 55 11.89 2.16 -4.63
N TYR A 56 12.35 1.54 -3.54
CA TYR A 56 13.60 0.78 -3.50
C TYR A 56 13.39 -0.69 -3.14
N ASP A 57 14.30 -1.55 -3.61
CA ASP A 57 14.32 -2.97 -3.29
C ASP A 57 14.75 -3.23 -1.84
N ARG A 58 14.76 -4.50 -1.43
CA ARG A 58 15.21 -4.91 -0.09
C ARG A 58 16.67 -4.55 0.24
N ASN A 59 17.47 -4.17 -0.74
CA ASN A 59 18.88 -3.79 -0.60
C ASN A 59 19.06 -2.26 -0.63
N GLY A 60 17.99 -1.49 -0.82
CA GLY A 60 18.03 -0.04 -0.93
C GLY A 60 18.37 0.48 -2.32
N ASN A 61 18.30 -0.37 -3.36
CA ASN A 61 18.48 0.07 -4.74
C ASN A 61 17.16 0.55 -5.32
N ASN A 62 17.14 1.73 -5.93
CA ASN A 62 15.97 2.22 -6.64
C ASN A 62 15.71 1.38 -7.88
N PHE A 63 14.44 1.17 -8.20
CA PHE A 63 14.06 0.57 -9.47
C PHE A 63 14.28 1.57 -10.62
N ASN A 64 14.68 1.08 -11.79
CA ASN A 64 14.90 1.95 -12.96
C ASN A 64 13.58 2.33 -13.62
N THR A 65 12.59 1.45 -13.56
CA THR A 65 11.27 1.63 -14.17
C THR A 65 10.15 1.18 -13.24
N SER A 66 8.95 1.71 -13.45
CA SER A 66 7.76 1.26 -12.72
C SER A 66 7.43 -0.22 -12.97
N ALA A 67 7.79 -0.75 -14.15
CA ALA A 67 7.62 -2.17 -14.48
C ALA A 67 8.55 -3.08 -13.66
N ASP A 68 9.76 -2.62 -13.33
CA ASP A 68 10.68 -3.36 -12.45
C ASP A 68 10.19 -3.36 -10.99
N TYR A 69 9.56 -2.25 -10.58
CA TYR A 69 8.97 -2.10 -9.24
C TYR A 69 7.80 -3.06 -9.00
N TYR A 70 6.89 -3.18 -9.98
CA TYR A 70 5.76 -4.09 -9.88
C TYR A 70 5.49 -4.78 -11.23
N PRO A 71 6.10 -5.94 -11.48
CA PRO A 71 5.86 -6.70 -12.70
C PRO A 71 4.42 -7.20 -12.72
N LYS A 72 3.58 -6.64 -13.59
CA LYS A 72 2.24 -7.17 -13.86
C LYS A 72 2.42 -8.50 -14.61
N ILE A 73 2.38 -9.61 -13.87
CA ILE A 73 2.35 -10.95 -14.48
C ILE A 73 0.94 -11.12 -15.09
N PRO A 74 0.82 -11.44 -16.39
CA PRO A 74 -0.47 -11.68 -17.04
C PRO A 74 -1.19 -12.93 -16.52
#